data_AF-A0A1E5MK00-F1
#
_entry.id   AF-A0A1E5MK00-F1
#
_cell.length_a   1.000
_cell.length_b   1.000
_cell.length_c   1.000
_cell.angle_alpha   90.00
_cell.angle_beta   90.00
_cell.angle_gamma   90.00
#
_symmetry.space_group_name_H-M   'P 1'
#
loop_
_entity.id
_entity.type
_entity.pdbx_description
1 polymer ?
#
loop_
_entity_poly.entity_id
_entity_poly.type
_entity_poly.pdbx_seq_one_letter_code
_entity_poly.pdbx_strand_id
1 'polypeptide(L)'
;MAVRAHRTFRFRSGDRTMVDAITAEPEGLVDHLGHRGRLSATLRAEVDVDGPDAGALRLVSTRVTVRALGRDRSLPSVLAPRVTLVERFDDDADVQRVSLVLSAPVLGTLYRYEGAFRYEIAPDTGRG
;
A
#
# COMPACT_ATOMS: atom_id res chain seq x y z
N MET A 1 12.73 9.83 -6.41
CA MET A 1 11.55 9.83 -7.33
C MET A 1 10.36 9.30 -6.53
N ALA A 2 9.17 9.86 -6.73
CA ALA A 2 7.96 9.41 -6.04
C ALA A 2 6.92 8.95 -7.06
N VAL A 3 6.26 7.82 -6.80
CA VAL A 3 5.12 7.34 -7.57
C VAL A 3 3.86 7.78 -6.83
N ARG A 4 2.98 8.54 -7.48
CA ARG A 4 1.71 8.98 -6.91
C ARG A 4 0.57 8.15 -7.47
N ALA A 5 -0.35 7.71 -6.63
CA ALA A 5 -1.57 7.07 -7.07
C ALA A 5 -2.81 7.74 -6.48
N HIS A 6 -3.83 7.87 -7.31
CA HIS A 6 -5.16 8.34 -6.91
C HIS A 6 -6.14 7.18 -7.12
N ARG A 7 -6.78 6.75 -6.03
CA ARG A 7 -7.77 5.65 -6.03
C ARG A 7 -9.12 6.22 -5.66
N THR A 8 -10.05 6.25 -6.60
CA THR A 8 -11.41 6.74 -6.37
C THR A 8 -12.36 5.57 -6.14
N PHE A 9 -12.92 5.51 -4.94
CA PHE A 9 -13.92 4.54 -4.51
C PHE A 9 -15.31 5.16 -4.61
N ARG A 10 -16.25 4.49 -5.29
CA ARG A 10 -17.64 4.94 -5.37
C ARG A 10 -18.45 4.29 -4.26
N PHE A 11 -18.94 5.10 -3.31
CA PHE A 11 -19.82 4.64 -2.25
C PHE A 11 -21.24 5.19 -2.43
N ARG A 12 -22.22 4.59 -1.77
CA ARG A 12 -23.61 5.10 -1.77
C ARG A 12 -23.70 6.56 -1.28
N SER A 13 -22.81 6.96 -0.39
CA SER A 13 -22.71 8.33 0.13
C SER A 13 -21.92 9.30 -0.77
N GLY A 14 -21.49 8.85 -1.95
CA GLY A 14 -20.65 9.60 -2.89
C GLY A 14 -19.22 9.04 -3.01
N ASP A 15 -18.50 9.59 -3.98
CA ASP A 15 -17.13 9.18 -4.32
C ASP A 15 -16.12 9.64 -3.26
N ARG A 16 -15.13 8.80 -2.98
CA ARG A 16 -14.02 9.09 -2.08
C ARG A 16 -12.71 8.76 -2.78
N THR A 17 -11.81 9.72 -2.83
CA THR A 17 -10.48 9.53 -3.40
C THR A 17 -9.46 9.35 -2.28
N MET A 18 -8.78 8.22 -2.31
CA MET A 18 -7.55 7.98 -1.58
C MET A 18 -6.39 8.45 -2.46
N VAL A 19 -5.53 9.29 -1.89
CA VAL A 19 -4.31 9.77 -2.54
C VAL A 19 -3.14 9.22 -1.75
N ASP A 20 -2.19 8.63 -2.45
CA ASP A 20 -0.95 8.16 -1.86
C ASP A 20 0.26 8.50 -2.74
N ALA A 21 1.43 8.43 -2.13
CA ALA A 21 2.70 8.63 -2.79
C ALA A 21 3.74 7.71 -2.18
N ILE A 22 4.32 6.82 -3.00
CA ILE A 22 5.40 5.93 -2.59
C ILE A 22 6.74 6.54 -3.00
N THR A 23 7.64 6.69 -2.04
CA THR A 23 9.04 7.06 -2.24
C THR A 23 9.95 5.86 -1.98
N ALA A 24 11.05 5.78 -2.73
CA ALA A 24 12.16 4.90 -2.39
C ALA A 24 13.16 5.70 -1.55
N GLU A 25 13.36 5.28 -0.30
CA GLU A 25 14.25 5.87 0.68
C GLU A 25 15.34 4.86 1.08
N PRO A 26 16.45 5.30 1.69
CA PRO A 26 17.55 4.39 2.08
C PRO A 26 17.11 3.22 2.97
N GLU A 27 16.12 3.44 3.84
CA GLU A 27 15.55 2.45 4.74
C GLU A 27 14.50 1.53 4.11
N GLY A 28 14.08 1.78 2.88
CA GLY A 28 13.05 1.01 2.17
C GLY A 28 12.03 1.90 1.45
N LEU A 29 10.86 1.34 1.18
CA LEU A 29 9.77 2.09 0.56
C LEU A 29 8.98 2.83 1.63
N VAL A 30 8.59 4.07 1.37
CA VAL A 30 7.72 4.84 2.27
C VAL A 30 6.46 5.21 1.51
N ASP A 31 5.32 4.73 2.00
CA ASP A 31 4.00 5.07 1.47
C ASP A 31 3.38 6.21 2.28
N HIS A 32 3.22 7.37 1.65
CA HIS A 32 2.60 8.56 2.24
C HIS A 32 1.10 8.58 1.93
N LEU A 33 0.29 8.43 2.96
CA LEU A 33 -1.14 8.26 2.88
C LEU A 33 -1.90 9.58 3.12
N GLY A 34 -2.88 9.81 2.25
CA GLY A 34 -3.83 10.92 2.30
C GLY A 34 -3.29 12.20 1.65
N HIS A 35 -4.20 13.12 1.36
CA HIS A 35 -3.95 14.38 0.64
C HIS A 35 -2.79 15.24 1.20
N ARG A 36 -2.51 15.12 2.51
CA ARG A 36 -1.44 15.88 3.18
C ARG A 36 -0.25 15.01 3.62
N GLY A 37 -0.23 13.72 3.27
CA GLY A 37 0.82 12.78 3.69
C GLY A 37 1.02 12.75 5.20
N ARG A 38 -0.07 12.85 5.97
CA ARG A 38 -0.01 12.92 7.44
C ARG A 38 0.23 11.58 8.09
N LEU A 39 -0.01 10.51 7.35
CA LEU A 39 0.28 9.15 7.76
C LEU A 39 1.28 8.59 6.77
N SER A 40 2.34 7.95 7.25
CA SER A 40 3.31 7.28 6.40
C SER A 40 3.55 5.87 6.91
N ALA A 41 3.67 4.91 6.00
CA ALA A 41 4.05 3.55 6.31
C ALA A 41 5.41 3.23 5.68
N THR A 42 6.41 2.91 6.48
CA THR A 42 7.66 2.33 6.00
C THR A 42 7.41 0.87 5.69
N LEU A 43 7.70 0.46 4.46
CA LEU A 43 7.48 -0.86 3.91
C LEU A 43 8.83 -1.51 3.59
N ARG A 44 8.95 -2.76 4.01
CA ARG A 44 10.03 -3.66 3.58
C ARG A 44 9.52 -4.50 2.42
N ALA A 45 10.28 -4.51 1.34
CA ALA A 45 10.03 -5.34 0.17
C ALA A 45 10.81 -6.65 0.28
N GLU A 46 10.12 -7.75 0.07
CA GLU A 46 10.65 -9.11 0.09
C GLU A 46 10.09 -9.82 -1.15
N VAL A 47 10.86 -10.74 -1.72
CA VAL A 47 10.37 -11.63 -2.78
C VAL A 47 10.29 -13.01 -2.15
N ASP A 48 9.11 -13.62 -2.18
CA ASP A 48 8.93 -14.97 -1.68
C ASP A 48 9.69 -15.92 -2.62
N VAL A 49 10.66 -16.68 -2.10
CA VAL A 49 11.55 -17.54 -2.90
C VAL A 49 11.08 -19.00 -2.95
N ASP A 50 10.20 -19.39 -2.03
CA ASP A 50 9.75 -20.76 -1.84
C ASP A 50 8.23 -20.83 -1.70
N GLY A 51 7.64 -21.99 -2.04
CA GLY A 51 6.23 -22.27 -1.82
C GLY A 51 5.31 -21.84 -2.98
N PRO A 52 3.98 -21.88 -2.78
CA PRO A 52 3.00 -21.66 -3.84
C PRO A 52 2.97 -20.22 -4.37
N ASP A 53 3.53 -19.27 -3.62
CA ASP A 53 3.64 -17.86 -3.99
C ASP A 53 5.10 -17.48 -4.36
N ALA A 54 5.94 -18.45 -4.74
CA ALA A 54 7.30 -18.16 -5.19
C ALA A 54 7.32 -17.16 -6.36
N GLY A 55 8.17 -16.14 -6.26
CA GLY A 55 8.22 -15.00 -7.18
C GLY A 55 7.26 -13.86 -6.83
N ALA A 56 6.40 -14.01 -5.82
CA ALA A 56 5.53 -12.93 -5.38
C ALA A 56 6.32 -11.82 -4.69
N LEU A 57 5.96 -10.57 -4.99
CA LEU A 57 6.43 -9.39 -4.27
C LEU A 57 5.59 -9.23 -2.99
N ARG A 58 6.26 -9.30 -1.85
CA ARG A 58 5.67 -9.08 -0.53
C ARG A 58 6.16 -7.77 0.07
N LEU A 59 5.22 -6.90 0.40
CA LEU A 59 5.44 -5.63 1.06
C LEU A 59 4.84 -5.67 2.47
N VAL A 60 5.68 -5.46 3.48
CA VAL A 60 5.27 -5.49 4.88
C VAL A 60 5.63 -4.18 5.56
N SER A 61 4.64 -3.55 6.21
CA SER A 61 4.93 -2.35 6.98
C SER A 61 5.73 -2.68 8.23
N THR A 62 6.82 -1.96 8.44
CA THR A 62 7.70 -2.09 9.61
C THR A 62 7.51 -0.95 10.59
N ARG A 63 7.04 0.21 10.12
CA ARG A 63 6.81 1.41 10.93
C ARG A 63 5.67 2.22 10.36
N VAL A 64 4.83 2.76 11.25
CA VAL A 64 3.82 3.75 10.90
C VAL A 64 4.15 5.05 11.60
N THR A 65 4.20 6.14 10.85
CA THR A 65 4.53 7.48 11.34
C THR A 65 3.34 8.41 11.11
N VAL A 66 3.01 9.20 12.12
CA VAL A 66 1.99 10.24 12.03
C VAL A 66 2.66 11.61 12.12
N ARG A 67 2.34 12.48 11.16
CA ARG A 67 2.71 13.89 11.16
C ARG A 67 1.60 14.72 11.80
N ALA A 68 1.83 15.16 13.02
CA ALA A 68 0.91 15.99 13.80
C ALA A 68 1.65 17.21 14.37
N LEU A 69 1.02 18.38 14.29
CA LEU A 69 1.58 19.65 14.81
C LEU A 69 3.01 19.95 14.28
N GLY A 70 3.28 19.63 13.01
CA GLY A 70 4.58 19.84 12.38
C GLY A 70 5.68 18.87 12.83
N ARG A 71 5.34 17.81 13.59
CA ARG A 71 6.29 16.80 14.05
C ARG A 71 5.89 15.41 13.59
N ASP A 72 6.89 14.60 13.30
CA ASP A 72 6.74 13.20 12.94
C ASP A 72 6.88 12.33 14.18
N ARG A 73 5.90 11.47 14.42
CA ARG A 73 5.87 10.56 15.57
C ARG A 73 5.56 9.15 15.07
N SER A 74 6.48 8.23 15.32
CA SER A 74 6.24 6.81 15.10
C SER A 74 5.20 6.31 16.08
N LEU A 75 4.22 5.55 15.60
CA LEU A 75 3.28 4.85 16.45
C LEU A 75 4.01 3.72 17.19
N PRO A 76 3.73 3.52 18.50
CA PRO A 76 4.20 2.34 19.22
C PRO A 76 3.74 1.05 18.53
N SER A 77 4.59 0.02 18.50
CA SER A 77 4.29 -1.25 17.80
C SER A 77 2.99 -1.93 18.26
N VAL A 78 2.58 -1.72 19.51
CA VAL A 78 1.32 -2.25 20.07
C VAL A 78 0.06 -1.56 19.51
N LEU A 79 0.21 -0.36 18.94
CA LEU A 79 -0.88 0.41 18.31
C LEU A 79 -0.73 0.54 16.80
N ALA A 80 0.50 0.38 16.29
CA ALA A 80 0.81 0.57 14.89
C ALA A 80 0.09 -0.49 14.04
N PRO A 81 -0.76 -0.07 13.07
CA PRO A 81 -1.31 -1.00 12.11
C PRO A 81 -0.20 -1.64 11.27
N ARG A 82 -0.41 -2.89 10.88
CA ARG A 82 0.46 -3.65 9.99
C ARG A 82 -0.24 -3.89 8.66
N VAL A 83 0.36 -3.36 7.59
CA VAL A 83 0.04 -3.68 6.21
C VAL A 83 0.88 -4.88 5.78
N THR A 84 0.24 -5.85 5.17
CA THR A 84 0.89 -6.91 4.39
C THR A 84 0.22 -6.93 3.03
N LEU A 85 1.01 -6.68 2.00
CA LEU A 85 0.59 -6.66 0.60
C LEU A 85 1.41 -7.73 -0.12
N VAL A 86 0.73 -8.64 -0.82
CA VAL A 86 1.34 -9.66 -1.65
C VAL A 86 0.83 -9.45 -3.06
N GLU A 87 1.76 -9.29 -3.99
CA GLU A 87 1.50 -9.11 -5.40
C GLU A 87 2.18 -10.21 -6.19
N ARG A 88 1.43 -10.90 -7.05
CA ARG A 88 2.00 -11.92 -7.93
C ARG A 88 1.33 -11.89 -9.28
N PHE A 89 2.10 -12.22 -10.31
CA PHE A 89 1.55 -12.45 -11.62
C PHE A 89 1.06 -13.91 -11.71
N ASP A 90 -0.10 -14.12 -12.33
CA ASP A 90 -0.58 -15.43 -12.72
C ASP A 90 -0.44 -15.57 -14.23
N ASP A 91 0.56 -16.35 -14.65
CA ASP A 91 0.87 -16.58 -16.06
C ASP A 91 -0.26 -17.35 -16.78
N ASP A 92 -0.98 -18.24 -16.11
CA ASP A 92 -2.04 -19.06 -16.72
C ASP A 92 -3.28 -18.21 -17.05
N ALA A 93 -3.61 -17.26 -16.16
CA ALA A 93 -4.77 -16.39 -16.30
C ALA A 93 -4.44 -15.02 -16.95
N ASP A 94 -3.16 -14.73 -17.15
CA ASP A 94 -2.61 -13.45 -17.63
C ASP A 94 -3.18 -12.27 -16.84
N VAL A 95 -3.01 -12.31 -15.52
CA VAL A 95 -3.48 -11.28 -14.59
C VAL A 95 -2.51 -11.03 -13.44
N GLN A 96 -2.44 -9.77 -12.99
CA GLN A 96 -1.82 -9.41 -11.73
C GLN A 96 -2.81 -9.71 -10.58
N ARG A 97 -2.41 -10.57 -9.64
CA ARG A 97 -3.13 -10.81 -8.39
C ARG A 97 -2.54 -10.00 -7.26
N VAL A 98 -3.42 -9.44 -6.44
CA VAL A 98 -3.06 -8.63 -5.29
C VAL A 98 -3.90 -9.05 -4.09
N SER A 99 -3.22 -9.32 -2.98
CA SER A 99 -3.83 -9.53 -1.67
C SER A 99 -3.25 -8.53 -0.68
N LEU A 100 -4.11 -7.78 -0.01
CA LEU A 100 -3.74 -6.81 1.00
C LEU A 100 -4.50 -7.09 2.30
N VAL A 101 -3.76 -7.10 3.39
CA VAL A 101 -4.30 -7.17 4.75
C VAL A 101 -3.74 -6.00 5.54
N LEU A 102 -4.63 -5.16 6.05
CA LEU A 102 -4.35 -4.16 7.07
C LEU A 102 -4.94 -4.65 8.39
N SER A 103 -4.07 -4.85 9.37
CA SER A 103 -4.44 -5.28 10.72
C SER A 103 -3.90 -4.32 11.77
N ALA A 104 -4.48 -4.29 12.95
CA ALA A 104 -3.91 -3.64 14.12
C ALA A 104 -3.88 -4.65 15.28
N PRO A 105 -2.83 -4.65 16.13
CA PRO A 105 -2.68 -5.66 17.17
C PRO A 105 -3.89 -5.78 18.11
N VAL A 106 -4.53 -4.65 18.43
CA VAL A 106 -5.66 -4.59 19.37
C VAL A 106 -7.02 -4.79 18.70
N LEU A 107 -7.17 -4.34 17.45
CA LEU A 107 -8.47 -4.33 16.75
C LEU A 107 -8.64 -5.50 15.77
N GLY A 108 -7.58 -6.29 15.55
CA GLY A 108 -7.58 -7.35 14.55
C GLY A 108 -7.49 -6.79 13.13
N THR A 109 -8.11 -7.47 12.17
CA THR A 109 -8.11 -7.04 10.76
C THR A 109 -9.03 -5.82 10.58
N LEU A 110 -8.43 -4.71 10.15
CA LEU A 110 -9.15 -3.46 9.86
C LEU A 110 -9.70 -3.46 8.43
N TYR A 111 -8.93 -4.00 7.50
CA TYR A 111 -9.28 -4.02 6.09
C TYR A 111 -8.58 -5.17 5.38
N ARG A 112 -9.30 -5.84 4.49
CA ARG A 112 -8.74 -6.84 3.58
C ARG A 112 -9.23 -6.55 2.18
N TYR A 113 -8.33 -6.70 1.23
CA TYR A 113 -8.61 -6.61 -0.19
C TYR A 113 -7.96 -7.78 -0.91
N GLU A 114 -8.73 -8.43 -1.76
CA GLU A 114 -8.23 -9.43 -2.70
C GLU A 114 -8.77 -9.05 -4.07
N GLY A 115 -7.90 -9.03 -5.07
CA GLY A 115 -8.27 -8.64 -6.41
C GLY A 115 -7.32 -9.19 -7.46
N ALA A 116 -7.81 -9.22 -8.69
CA ALA A 116 -7.01 -9.50 -9.87
C ALA A 116 -7.30 -8.43 -10.92
N PHE A 117 -6.28 -7.97 -11.63
CA PHE A 117 -6.42 -6.98 -12.68
C PHE A 117 -5.43 -7.22 -13.81
N ARG A 118 -5.77 -6.72 -14.98
CA ARG A 118 -4.83 -6.52 -16.09
C ARG A 118 -4.46 -5.06 -16.08
N TYR A 119 -3.18 -4.75 -16.18
CA TYR A 119 -2.71 -3.38 -16.27
C TYR A 119 -2.16 -3.11 -17.67
N GLU A 120 -2.32 -1.88 -18.12
CA GLU A 120 -1.69 -1.36 -19.31
C GLU A 120 -0.92 -0.10 -18.90
N ILE A 121 0.31 0.06 -19.40
CA ILE A 121 1.08 1.29 -19.20
C ILE A 121 0.68 2.25 -20.30
N ALA A 122 -0.20 3.20 -19.96
CA ALA A 122 -0.60 4.27 -20.86
C ALA A 122 0.21 5.56 -20.56
N PRO A 123 0.56 6.35 -21.59
CA PRO A 123 1.15 7.66 -21.38
C PRO A 123 0.17 8.61 -20.69
N ASP A 124 0.68 9.48 -19.81
CA ASP A 124 -0.13 10.50 -19.16
C ASP A 124 -0.68 11.47 -20.21
N THR A 125 -2.01 11.56 -20.31
CA THR A 125 -2.70 12.42 -21.29
C THR A 125 -2.89 13.85 -20.80
N GLY A 126 -2.37 14.21 -19.62
CA GLY A 126 -2.19 15.61 -19.21
C GLY A 126 -3.49 16.41 -19.12
N ARG A 127 -4.54 15.84 -18.52
CA ARG A 127 -5.75 16.61 -18.17
C ARG A 127 -5.77 16.97 -16.68
N GLY A 128 -5.24 18.17 -16.38
CA GLY A 128 -5.72 19.09 -15.33
C GLY A 128 -5.29 18.81 -13.91
#